data_AF-A0A1J5DAE0-F1
#
_entry.id   AF-A0A1J5DAE0-F1
#
_cell.length_a   1.000
_cell.length_b   1.000
_cell.length_c   1.000
_cell.angle_alpha   90.00
_cell.angle_beta   90.00
_cell.angle_gamma   90.00
#
_symmetry.space_group_name_H-M   'P 1'
#
loop_
_entity.id
_entity.type
_entity.pdbx_description
1 polymer ?
#
loop_
_entity_poly.entity_id
_entity_poly.type
_entity_poly.pdbx_seq_one_letter_code
_entity_poly.pdbx_strand_id
1 'polypeptide(L)'
;MNQNEFLRKVSLFSGLTDDELGPLSTQSESLHYGRDAVICKEGQAADTMFVIKSGIVQIFCDDGKSGRKILTHLKLGEYFGEMALLTEEPRTASAIALAETELVRIRKEDFHALLKSAPGVALAIIKTLCERLVKSNIGTGTGTEKRAFVYAVMGPDSGSGKSLFARNLAWAMKQILGKEVLLYDPNLRDDKLAQSLGMSKHSRIIDELVDRERIAEIRKYTEVAPCGISTISPQENGFTDLRLKEFHTFSLMKTVMESFEFIVVDSSSMFTKVTREIVQSVEKIVYLISSKNVSVNGLIKHFEETRRSWKVDPTKVVYGVNHLTDDPTKEGKILDEDKAFLRFQLPFIKPLFGNRTPDVKVLIQREPTLPLAKTIMELAEDLLFDQTLGLFLPEFESDPGKHELARRWAETGSQELGAILRNVQLKPPAMRGGESVYALQGKTAKWLLNQNVVALISFANRFKSEFGLDKIIFSMNGQESVV
;
A
#
# COMPACT_ATOMS: atom_id res chain seq x y z
N MET A 1 14.96 -15.14 41.33
CA MET A 1 14.45 -15.84 40.14
C MET A 1 15.63 -16.54 39.50
N ASN A 2 15.58 -17.87 39.37
CA ASN A 2 16.67 -18.59 38.72
C ASN A 2 16.63 -18.35 37.20
N GLN A 3 17.72 -18.66 36.49
CA GLN A 3 17.88 -18.33 35.06
C GLN A 3 16.88 -19.08 34.17
N ASN A 4 16.57 -20.34 34.49
CA ASN A 4 15.51 -21.13 33.84
C ASN A 4 14.13 -20.48 33.98
N GLU A 5 13.73 -20.09 35.18
CA GLU A 5 12.46 -19.40 35.43
C GLU A 5 12.39 -18.12 34.60
N PHE A 6 13.49 -17.38 34.49
CA PHE A 6 13.54 -16.13 33.73
C PHE A 6 13.38 -16.38 32.23
N LEU A 7 14.17 -17.30 31.66
CA LEU A 7 14.11 -17.63 30.24
C LEU A 7 12.72 -18.16 29.86
N ARG A 8 12.04 -18.93 30.73
CA ARG A 8 10.66 -19.38 30.50
C ARG A 8 9.65 -18.25 30.34
N LYS A 9 9.91 -17.06 30.91
CA LYS A 9 9.05 -15.86 30.73
C LYS A 9 9.32 -15.09 29.44
N VAL A 10 10.42 -15.37 28.76
CA VAL A 10 10.75 -14.78 27.46
C VAL A 10 9.85 -15.42 26.42
N SER A 11 9.11 -14.63 25.64
CA SER A 11 8.17 -15.12 24.62
C SER A 11 8.81 -16.07 23.61
N LEU A 12 10.11 -15.92 23.38
CA LEU A 12 10.92 -16.78 22.52
C LEU A 12 11.06 -18.22 23.03
N PHE A 13 11.09 -18.40 24.36
CA PHE A 13 11.40 -19.68 25.01
C PHE A 13 10.23 -20.24 25.83
N SER A 14 9.09 -19.55 25.88
CA SER A 14 7.96 -19.94 26.71
C SER A 14 7.33 -21.28 26.35
N GLY A 15 7.54 -21.74 25.11
CA GLY A 15 7.07 -23.05 24.61
C GLY A 15 8.04 -24.21 24.85
N LEU A 16 9.20 -23.97 25.45
CA LEU A 16 10.22 -25.00 25.68
C LEU A 16 9.92 -25.84 26.92
N THR A 17 10.18 -27.14 26.81
CA THR A 17 10.22 -28.07 27.94
C THR A 17 11.42 -27.78 28.85
N ASP A 18 11.42 -28.28 30.08
CA ASP A 18 12.56 -28.11 31.01
C ASP A 18 13.85 -28.73 30.44
N ASP A 19 13.75 -29.86 29.74
CA ASP A 19 14.89 -30.54 29.13
C ASP A 19 15.50 -29.74 27.95
N GLU A 20 14.68 -29.00 27.21
CA GLU A 20 15.15 -28.12 26.13
C GLU A 20 15.71 -26.79 26.67
N LEU A 21 15.18 -26.29 27.79
CA LEU A 21 15.60 -25.02 28.39
C LEU A 21 16.87 -25.17 29.24
N GLY A 22 17.08 -26.33 29.85
CA GLY A 22 18.20 -26.62 30.75
C GLY A 22 19.58 -26.33 30.15
N PRO A 23 19.90 -26.84 28.94
CA PRO A 23 21.17 -26.54 28.26
C PRO A 23 21.36 -25.04 28.03
N LEU A 24 20.32 -24.35 27.53
CA LEU A 24 20.34 -22.92 27.25
C LEU A 24 20.59 -22.10 28.51
N SER A 25 19.93 -22.43 29.62
CA SER A 25 20.14 -21.75 30.90
C SER A 25 21.51 -21.98 31.50
N THR A 26 22.14 -23.12 31.22
CA THR A 26 23.47 -23.45 31.77
C THR A 26 24.58 -22.79 30.95
N GLN A 27 24.38 -22.67 29.64
CA GLN A 27 25.38 -22.14 28.70
C GLN A 27 25.31 -20.62 28.54
N SER A 28 24.19 -20.00 28.91
CA SER A 28 24.03 -18.56 28.79
C SER A 28 24.69 -17.79 29.94
N GLU A 29 25.28 -16.65 29.60
CA GLU A 29 26.07 -15.83 30.53
C GLU A 29 25.36 -14.51 30.85
N SER A 30 25.40 -14.06 32.11
CA SER A 30 24.86 -12.75 32.49
C SER A 30 25.91 -11.65 32.33
N LEU A 31 25.58 -10.61 31.58
CA LEU A 31 26.42 -9.44 31.33
C LEU A 31 25.77 -8.17 31.89
N HIS A 32 26.60 -7.24 32.36
CA HIS A 32 26.16 -5.98 32.93
C HIS A 32 26.72 -4.80 32.13
N TYR A 33 25.84 -3.85 31.81
CA TYR A 33 26.17 -2.63 31.07
C TYR A 33 25.67 -1.41 31.83
N GLY A 34 26.54 -0.41 32.00
CA GLY A 34 26.15 0.89 32.53
C GLY A 34 25.32 1.71 31.53
N ARG A 35 24.73 2.81 32.00
CA ARG A 35 24.07 3.79 31.12
C ARG A 35 25.05 4.29 30.04
N ASP A 36 24.53 4.47 28.83
CA ASP A 36 25.22 4.91 27.61
C ASP A 36 26.30 3.94 27.09
N ALA A 37 26.43 2.74 27.69
CA ALA A 37 27.34 1.72 27.19
C ALA A 37 26.83 1.12 25.86
N VAL A 38 27.69 1.12 24.85
CA VAL A 38 27.42 0.47 23.56
C VAL A 38 27.56 -1.04 23.73
N ILE A 39 26.50 -1.78 23.41
CA ILE A 39 26.45 -3.24 23.52
C ILE A 39 26.97 -3.89 22.23
N CYS A 40 26.52 -3.40 21.07
CA CYS A 40 27.03 -3.80 19.76
C CYS A 40 26.83 -2.69 18.74
N LYS A 41 27.59 -2.74 17.63
CA LYS A 41 27.47 -1.78 16.52
C LYS A 41 27.00 -2.46 15.25
N GLU A 42 26.25 -1.71 14.44
CA GLU A 42 25.89 -2.06 13.07
C GLU A 42 27.15 -2.40 12.25
N GLY A 43 27.04 -3.38 11.36
CA GLY A 43 28.13 -3.86 10.52
C GLY A 43 29.16 -4.75 11.22
N GLN A 44 29.08 -4.93 12.54
CA GLN A 44 29.96 -5.87 13.25
C GLN A 44 29.56 -7.32 12.97
N ALA A 45 30.53 -8.23 12.87
CA ALA A 45 30.25 -9.66 12.90
C ALA A 45 29.54 -10.03 14.23
N ALA A 46 28.60 -10.96 14.16
CA ALA A 46 27.82 -11.39 15.32
C ALA A 46 27.96 -12.89 15.55
N ASP A 47 28.30 -13.25 16.78
CA ASP A 47 28.41 -14.63 17.28
C ASP A 47 27.45 -14.89 18.45
N THR A 48 26.67 -13.88 18.84
CA THR A 48 25.86 -13.89 20.07
C THR A 48 24.55 -13.11 19.90
N MET A 49 23.52 -13.51 20.63
CA MET A 49 22.29 -12.74 20.84
C MET A 49 22.10 -12.44 22.33
N PHE A 50 21.22 -11.48 22.63
CA PHE A 50 21.02 -10.99 23.98
C PHE A 50 19.54 -10.95 24.36
N VAL A 51 19.25 -11.30 25.61
CA VAL A 51 17.92 -11.21 26.23
C VAL A 51 18.00 -10.26 27.43
N ILE A 52 17.07 -9.33 27.54
CA ILE A 52 17.12 -8.29 28.57
C ILE A 52 16.52 -8.82 29.87
N LYS A 53 17.35 -8.94 30.89
CA LYS A 53 16.96 -9.37 32.24
C LYS A 53 16.64 -8.21 33.17
N SER A 54 17.22 -7.03 32.93
CA SER A 54 16.80 -5.76 33.52
C SER A 54 17.34 -4.59 32.70
N GLY A 55 16.76 -3.40 32.83
CA GLY A 55 17.19 -2.19 32.11
C GLY A 55 16.42 -1.90 30.83
N ILE A 56 16.95 -0.97 30.02
CA ILE A 56 16.37 -0.49 28.77
C ILE A 56 17.47 -0.38 27.72
N VAL A 57 17.28 -1.03 26.58
CA VAL A 57 18.22 -1.00 25.44
C VAL A 57 17.58 -0.27 24.26
N GLN A 58 18.27 0.73 23.70
CA GLN A 58 17.87 1.39 22.47
C GLN A 58 18.57 0.75 21.28
N ILE A 59 17.80 0.38 20.26
CA ILE A 59 18.30 -0.11 18.97
C ILE A 59 18.20 1.02 17.95
N PHE A 60 19.26 1.25 17.18
CA PHE A 60 19.32 2.34 16.20
C PHE A 60 20.21 2.01 15.00
N CYS A 61 19.94 2.64 13.86
CA CYS A 61 20.83 2.68 12.71
C CYS A 61 21.38 4.10 12.53
N ASP A 62 22.56 4.23 11.96
CA ASP A 62 23.14 5.53 11.59
C ASP A 62 23.36 5.56 10.07
N ASP A 63 22.56 6.34 9.35
CA ASP A 63 22.64 6.43 7.89
C ASP A 63 23.62 7.52 7.40
N GLY A 64 24.32 8.19 8.32
CA GLY A 64 25.32 9.23 8.06
C GLY A 64 24.78 10.51 7.39
N LYS A 65 23.49 10.58 7.02
CA LYS A 65 22.87 11.70 6.29
C LYS A 65 21.73 12.37 7.06
N SER A 66 20.97 11.61 7.83
CA SER A 66 19.82 12.07 8.62
C SER A 66 20.02 11.89 10.13
N GLY A 67 21.16 11.33 10.55
CA GLY A 67 21.54 11.11 11.94
C GLY A 67 21.07 9.76 12.48
N ARG A 68 21.10 9.60 13.81
CA ARG A 68 20.71 8.35 14.48
C ARG A 68 19.20 8.10 14.32
N LYS A 69 18.83 7.11 13.51
CA LYS A 69 17.46 6.62 13.40
C LYS A 69 17.19 5.57 14.48
N ILE A 70 16.40 5.93 15.49
CA ILE A 70 15.97 4.98 16.53
C ILE A 70 14.99 3.99 15.91
N LEU A 71 15.27 2.69 16.03
CA LEU A 71 14.40 1.62 15.56
C LEU A 71 13.40 1.21 16.63
N THR A 72 13.87 1.01 17.87
CA THR A 72 13.01 0.62 18.99
C THR A 72 13.72 0.76 20.35
N HIS A 73 12.95 0.66 21.44
CA HIS A 73 13.44 0.49 22.80
C HIS A 73 12.97 -0.86 23.33
N LEU A 74 13.92 -1.66 23.81
CA LEU A 74 13.68 -3.00 24.33
C LEU A 74 13.82 -3.01 25.86
N LYS A 75 12.99 -3.82 26.52
CA LYS A 75 12.86 -3.92 27.98
C LYS A 75 12.91 -5.39 28.42
N LEU A 76 12.72 -5.61 29.72
CA LEU A 76 12.66 -6.93 30.36
C LEU A 76 11.91 -7.98 29.53
N GLY A 77 12.55 -9.11 29.28
CA GLY A 77 11.98 -10.25 28.54
C GLY A 77 12.04 -10.09 27.02
N GLU A 78 12.44 -8.93 26.49
CA GLU A 78 12.71 -8.74 25.06
C GLU A 78 14.17 -9.07 24.73
N TYR A 79 14.44 -9.33 23.46
CA TYR A 79 15.74 -9.81 22.99
C TYR A 79 16.13 -9.17 21.65
N PHE A 80 17.43 -9.18 21.34
CA PHE A 80 17.95 -8.66 20.08
C PHE A 80 19.22 -9.39 19.64
N GLY A 81 19.58 -9.19 18.37
CA GLY A 81 20.78 -9.77 17.78
C GLY A 81 20.57 -11.14 17.14
N GLU A 82 19.34 -11.66 17.17
CA GLU A 82 18.95 -12.93 16.57
C GLU A 82 19.11 -12.91 15.04
N MET A 83 18.85 -11.77 14.39
CA MET A 83 18.89 -11.66 12.92
C MET A 83 20.26 -12.07 12.37
N ALA A 84 21.34 -11.54 12.95
CA ALA A 84 22.69 -11.83 12.50
C ALA A 84 23.09 -13.31 12.71
N LEU A 85 22.48 -13.98 13.71
CA LEU A 85 22.69 -15.42 13.91
C LEU A 85 21.91 -16.28 12.90
N LEU A 86 20.76 -15.81 12.44
CA LEU A 86 19.88 -16.52 11.50
C LEU A 86 20.33 -16.35 10.05
N THR A 87 20.71 -15.13 9.66
CA THR A 87 21.09 -14.80 8.29
C THR A 87 22.57 -14.99 8.01
N GLU A 88 23.39 -15.19 9.05
CA GLU A 88 24.85 -15.23 8.97
C GLU A 88 25.48 -13.95 8.38
N GLU A 89 24.75 -12.84 8.48
CA GLU A 89 25.18 -11.51 8.04
C GLU A 89 25.66 -10.67 9.23
N PRO A 90 26.41 -9.58 9.01
CA PRO A 90 26.75 -8.61 10.06
C PRO A 90 25.52 -8.02 10.77
N ARG A 91 25.73 -7.45 11.97
CA ARG A 91 24.71 -6.75 12.76
C ARG A 91 23.98 -5.72 11.89
N THR A 92 22.66 -5.81 11.82
CA THR A 92 21.81 -4.90 11.04
C THR A 92 21.56 -3.56 11.73
N ALA A 93 21.84 -3.46 13.04
CA ALA A 93 21.66 -2.24 13.83
C ALA A 93 22.61 -2.20 15.02
N SER A 94 22.79 -1.01 15.59
CA SER A 94 23.54 -0.76 16.82
C SER A 94 22.62 -0.84 18.05
N ALA A 95 23.19 -1.17 19.22
CA ALA A 95 22.48 -1.26 20.49
C ALA A 95 23.23 -0.50 21.59
N ILE A 96 22.52 0.32 22.37
CA ILE A 96 23.06 1.09 23.51
C ILE A 96 22.16 0.94 24.74
N ALA A 97 22.75 0.79 25.92
CA ALA A 97 22.02 0.77 27.18
C ALA A 97 21.61 2.20 27.60
N LEU A 98 20.32 2.44 27.88
CA LEU A 98 19.82 3.75 28.36
C LEU A 98 19.79 3.85 29.90
N ALA A 99 19.95 2.73 30.58
CA ALA A 99 20.03 2.60 32.02
C ALA A 99 20.98 1.45 32.37
N GLU A 100 21.30 1.26 33.65
CA GLU A 100 21.94 0.03 34.10
C GLU A 100 21.13 -1.17 33.61
N THR A 101 21.77 -2.04 32.83
CA THR A 101 21.13 -3.10 32.06
C THR A 101 21.85 -4.41 32.28
N GLU A 102 21.09 -5.44 32.66
CA GLU A 102 21.55 -6.82 32.74
C GLU A 102 21.03 -7.60 31.53
N LEU A 103 21.93 -8.25 30.80
CA LEU A 103 21.62 -9.05 29.62
C LEU A 103 22.02 -10.51 29.84
N VAL A 104 21.22 -11.43 29.33
CA VAL A 104 21.61 -12.84 29.17
C VAL A 104 22.13 -13.02 27.75
N ARG A 105 23.41 -13.37 27.62
CA ARG A 105 24.10 -13.65 26.36
C ARG A 105 23.93 -15.12 25.99
N ILE A 106 23.51 -15.37 24.75
CA ILE A 106 23.38 -16.71 24.15
C ILE A 106 24.30 -16.76 22.93
N ARG A 107 25.15 -17.79 22.83
CA ARG A 107 26.10 -17.95 21.71
C ARG A 107 25.41 -18.55 20.49
N LYS A 108 26.00 -18.33 19.31
CA LYS A 108 25.49 -18.81 18.03
C LYS A 108 25.30 -20.32 18.04
N GLU A 109 26.27 -21.05 18.57
CA GLU A 109 26.27 -22.51 18.60
C GLU A 109 25.10 -23.04 19.45
N ASP A 110 24.88 -22.45 20.63
CA ASP A 110 23.80 -22.84 21.55
C ASP A 110 22.44 -22.48 20.97
N PHE A 111 22.33 -21.31 20.34
CA PHE A 111 21.12 -20.88 19.65
C PHE A 111 20.78 -21.78 18.45
N HIS A 112 21.78 -22.15 17.65
CA HIS A 112 21.60 -23.06 16.51
C HIS A 112 21.27 -24.48 16.94
N ALA A 113 21.87 -24.96 18.04
CA ALA A 113 21.51 -26.25 18.64
C ALA A 113 20.05 -26.26 19.07
N LEU A 114 19.59 -25.18 19.71
CA LEU A 114 18.19 -25.02 20.13
C LEU A 114 17.22 -24.99 18.94
N LEU A 115 17.57 -24.30 17.84
CA LEU A 115 16.72 -24.27 16.63
C LEU A 115 16.55 -25.66 16.01
N LYS A 116 17.59 -26.51 16.10
CA LYS A 116 17.53 -27.90 15.60
C LYS A 116 16.71 -28.80 16.50
N SER A 117 16.81 -28.65 17.81
CA SER A 117 16.09 -29.50 18.77
C SER A 117 14.63 -29.09 18.98
N ALA A 118 14.30 -27.80 18.82
CA ALA A 118 12.98 -27.25 19.10
C ALA A 118 12.46 -26.34 17.97
N PRO A 119 11.84 -26.90 16.91
CA PRO A 119 11.31 -26.13 15.77
C PRO A 119 10.29 -25.04 16.13
N GLY A 120 9.60 -25.18 17.28
CA GLY A 120 8.67 -24.16 17.81
C GLY A 120 9.35 -22.82 18.10
N VAL A 121 10.64 -22.82 18.46
CA VAL A 121 11.42 -21.60 18.68
C VAL A 121 11.63 -20.84 17.37
N ALA A 122 11.91 -21.56 16.27
CA ALA A 122 12.05 -20.95 14.94
C ALA A 122 10.76 -20.24 14.50
N LEU A 123 9.60 -20.87 14.73
CA LEU A 123 8.29 -20.26 14.46
C LEU A 123 8.03 -19.02 15.32
N ALA A 124 8.40 -19.05 16.61
CA ALA A 124 8.27 -17.90 17.51
C ALA A 124 9.15 -16.72 17.05
N ILE A 125 10.35 -17.00 16.55
CA ILE A 125 11.25 -16.01 15.95
C ILE A 125 10.62 -15.42 14.69
N ILE A 126 10.17 -16.25 13.75
CA ILE A 126 9.54 -15.80 12.51
C ILE A 126 8.35 -14.90 12.82
N LYS A 127 7.48 -15.32 13.74
CA LYS A 127 6.34 -14.50 14.19
C LYS A 127 6.79 -13.15 14.75
N THR A 128 7.79 -13.14 15.63
CA THR A 128 8.32 -11.90 16.23
C THR A 128 8.99 -11.00 15.19
N LEU A 129 9.71 -11.57 14.23
CA LEU A 129 10.32 -10.84 13.12
C LEU A 129 9.26 -10.24 12.19
N CYS A 130 8.20 -10.99 11.87
CA CYS A 130 7.05 -10.47 11.13
C CYS A 130 6.37 -9.33 11.90
N GLU A 131 6.14 -9.46 13.20
CA GLU A 131 5.61 -8.38 14.04
C GLU A 131 6.56 -7.17 14.08
N ARG A 132 7.88 -7.37 14.08
CA ARG A 132 8.89 -6.31 14.02
C ARG A 132 9.00 -5.68 12.63
N LEU A 133 8.76 -6.40 11.54
CA LEU A 133 8.67 -5.84 10.19
C LEU A 133 7.41 -4.99 10.05
N VAL A 134 6.29 -5.46 10.59
CA VAL A 134 5.06 -4.67 10.69
C VAL A 134 5.31 -3.42 11.55
N LYS A 135 5.98 -3.57 12.71
CA LYS A 135 6.30 -2.46 13.62
C LYS A 135 7.46 -1.56 13.16
N SER A 136 8.38 -1.97 12.30
CA SER A 136 9.48 -1.12 11.79
C SER A 136 9.12 -0.43 10.48
N ASN A 137 8.15 -0.97 9.73
CA ASN A 137 7.36 -0.22 8.75
C ASN A 137 6.39 0.78 9.42
N ILE A 138 6.23 0.71 10.74
CA ILE A 138 5.47 1.66 11.56
C ILE A 138 6.46 2.30 12.54
N GLY A 139 7.30 3.21 12.03
CA GLY A 139 8.24 3.96 12.85
C GLY A 139 7.60 4.46 14.14
N THR A 140 8.33 4.36 15.24
CA THR A 140 7.89 4.72 16.60
C THR A 140 7.16 6.06 16.63
N GLY A 141 5.84 5.97 16.72
CA GLY A 141 4.90 7.04 16.96
C GLY A 141 3.60 6.38 17.39
N THR A 142 2.97 6.90 18.43
CA THR A 142 1.65 6.50 18.93
C THR A 142 0.55 6.89 17.95
N GLY A 143 0.60 6.32 16.76
CA GLY A 143 -0.38 6.45 15.70
C GLY A 143 -0.06 5.38 14.69
N THR A 144 -1.02 4.52 14.38
CA THR A 144 -1.07 3.89 13.06
C THR A 144 -0.77 4.98 12.04
N GLU A 145 0.39 4.96 11.36
CA GLU A 145 0.56 5.77 10.16
C GLU A 145 -0.56 5.32 9.22
N LYS A 146 -1.64 6.11 9.16
CA LYS A 146 -2.65 5.98 8.13
C LYS A 146 -1.91 6.28 6.84
N ARG A 147 -1.44 5.24 6.17
CA ARG A 147 -0.90 5.39 4.83
C ARG A 147 -2.05 5.81 3.92
N ALA A 148 -1.97 7.02 3.41
CA ALA A 148 -2.91 7.50 2.40
C ALA A 148 -2.73 6.74 1.08
N PHE A 149 -3.84 6.32 0.49
CA PHE A 149 -3.93 5.81 -0.87
C PHE A 149 -4.31 6.97 -1.78
N VAL A 150 -3.30 7.48 -2.51
CA VAL A 150 -3.45 8.68 -3.35
C VAL A 150 -3.54 8.28 -4.82
N TYR A 151 -4.58 8.75 -5.50
CA TYR A 151 -4.85 8.52 -6.91
C TYR A 151 -4.85 9.86 -7.64
N ALA A 152 -3.89 10.09 -8.53
CA ALA A 152 -3.79 11.37 -9.23
C ALA A 152 -4.42 11.28 -10.62
N VAL A 153 -5.29 12.23 -10.97
CA VAL A 153 -5.74 12.46 -12.33
C VAL A 153 -4.91 13.58 -12.94
N MET A 154 -4.21 13.26 -14.02
CA MET A 154 -3.23 14.11 -14.68
C MET A 154 -3.43 14.10 -16.19
N GLY A 155 -2.82 15.03 -16.90
CA GLY A 155 -2.89 15.07 -18.36
C GLY A 155 -2.46 16.42 -18.92
N PRO A 156 -2.11 16.46 -20.22
CA PRO A 156 -1.37 17.56 -20.81
C PRO A 156 -2.19 18.86 -20.90
N ASP A 157 -3.49 18.76 -21.18
CA ASP A 157 -4.31 19.94 -21.50
C ASP A 157 -5.33 20.26 -20.41
N SER A 158 -5.53 21.56 -20.15
CA SER A 158 -6.59 22.06 -19.27
C SER A 158 -8.01 21.73 -19.77
N GLY A 159 -8.14 21.29 -21.03
CA GLY A 159 -9.39 20.92 -21.67
C GLY A 159 -9.69 19.41 -21.77
N SER A 160 -8.81 18.53 -21.27
CA SER A 160 -9.01 17.07 -21.43
C SER A 160 -10.11 16.45 -20.56
N GLY A 161 -10.81 17.25 -19.76
CA GLY A 161 -11.90 16.79 -18.90
C GLY A 161 -11.45 16.20 -17.56
N LYS A 162 -10.22 16.47 -17.12
CA LYS A 162 -9.61 15.92 -15.89
C LYS A 162 -10.48 16.14 -14.65
N SER A 163 -10.94 17.36 -14.41
CA SER A 163 -11.75 17.67 -13.22
C SER A 163 -13.08 16.93 -13.20
N LEU A 164 -13.75 16.86 -14.36
CA LEU A 164 -14.98 16.06 -14.50
C LEU A 164 -14.69 14.58 -14.23
N PHE A 165 -13.60 14.06 -14.77
CA PHE A 165 -13.20 12.68 -14.58
C PHE A 165 -12.82 12.38 -13.12
N ALA A 166 -11.98 13.21 -12.49
CA ALA A 166 -11.54 13.08 -11.11
C ALA A 166 -12.72 13.07 -10.13
N ARG A 167 -13.72 13.93 -10.35
CA ARG A 167 -14.96 13.94 -9.57
C ARG A 167 -15.73 12.62 -9.67
N ASN A 168 -15.92 12.12 -10.89
CA ASN A 168 -16.62 10.86 -11.12
C ASN A 168 -15.83 9.65 -10.57
N LEU A 169 -14.50 9.69 -10.68
CA LEU A 169 -13.60 8.67 -10.13
C LEU A 169 -13.67 8.64 -8.59
N ALA A 170 -13.58 9.79 -7.93
CA ALA A 170 -13.70 9.89 -6.47
C ALA A 170 -15.05 9.36 -5.98
N TRP A 171 -16.12 9.64 -6.72
CA TRP A 171 -17.44 9.12 -6.40
C TRP A 171 -17.51 7.60 -6.57
N ALA A 172 -17.01 7.06 -7.68
CA ALA A 172 -16.97 5.63 -7.94
C ALA A 172 -16.18 4.89 -6.85
N MET A 173 -15.00 5.41 -6.49
CA MET A 173 -14.19 4.88 -5.39
C MET A 173 -14.96 4.91 -4.06
N LYS A 174 -15.67 5.99 -3.74
CA LYS A 174 -16.51 6.07 -2.54
C LYS A 174 -17.56 4.95 -2.51
N GLN A 175 -18.26 4.70 -3.61
CA GLN A 175 -19.27 3.64 -3.67
C GLN A 175 -18.67 2.25 -3.49
N ILE A 176 -17.51 2.00 -4.12
CA ILE A 176 -16.83 0.71 -4.05
C ILE A 176 -16.25 0.45 -2.65
N LEU A 177 -15.67 1.48 -2.03
CA LEU A 177 -15.00 1.37 -0.72
C LEU A 177 -15.97 1.42 0.46
N GLY A 178 -17.10 2.12 0.34
CA GLY A 178 -17.97 2.45 1.48
C GLY A 178 -17.29 3.37 2.52
N LYS A 179 -16.19 4.02 2.16
CA LYS A 179 -15.35 4.87 3.03
C LYS A 179 -15.36 6.34 2.59
N GLU A 180 -14.79 7.20 3.43
CA GLU A 180 -14.49 8.59 3.06
C GLU A 180 -13.44 8.62 1.94
N VAL A 181 -13.74 9.40 0.90
CA VAL A 181 -12.82 9.72 -0.20
C VAL A 181 -12.74 11.24 -0.31
N LEU A 182 -11.53 11.78 -0.25
CA LEU A 182 -11.26 13.20 -0.46
C LEU A 182 -10.96 13.47 -1.94
N LEU A 183 -11.71 14.38 -2.56
CA LEU A 183 -11.34 14.98 -3.83
C LEU A 183 -10.57 16.28 -3.55
N TYR A 184 -9.30 16.31 -3.95
CA TYR A 184 -8.34 17.36 -3.59
C TYR A 184 -7.82 18.08 -4.83
N ASP A 185 -8.02 19.40 -4.90
CA ASP A 185 -7.29 20.29 -5.82
C ASP A 185 -6.10 20.93 -5.08
N PRO A 186 -4.86 20.61 -5.46
CA PRO A 186 -3.66 21.18 -4.82
C PRO A 186 -3.57 22.70 -4.89
N ASN A 187 -4.24 23.35 -5.84
CA ASN A 187 -4.15 24.79 -5.97
C ASN A 187 -5.12 25.54 -5.05
N LEU A 188 -6.18 24.89 -4.53
CA LEU A 188 -7.24 25.51 -3.73
C LEU A 188 -7.82 26.81 -4.31
N ARG A 189 -7.65 27.04 -5.62
CA ARG A 189 -7.96 28.29 -6.31
C ARG A 189 -9.23 28.20 -7.14
N ASP A 190 -9.58 27.01 -7.62
CA ASP A 190 -10.70 26.87 -8.55
C ASP A 190 -12.00 26.64 -7.77
N ASP A 191 -12.71 27.72 -7.52
CA ASP A 191 -14.08 27.70 -6.99
C ASP A 191 -15.00 26.79 -7.84
N LYS A 192 -14.63 26.52 -9.10
CA LYS A 192 -15.33 25.58 -9.97
C LYS A 192 -15.41 24.16 -9.40
N LEU A 193 -14.38 23.66 -8.70
CA LEU A 193 -14.44 22.29 -8.17
C LEU A 193 -15.53 22.19 -7.09
N ALA A 194 -15.50 23.10 -6.12
CA ALA A 194 -16.48 23.16 -5.04
C ALA A 194 -17.89 23.48 -5.55
N GLN A 195 -18.02 24.46 -6.45
CA GLN A 195 -19.29 24.75 -7.13
C GLN A 195 -19.82 23.52 -7.86
N SER A 196 -18.96 22.77 -8.57
CA SER A 196 -19.35 21.53 -9.27
C SER A 196 -19.82 20.41 -8.35
N LEU A 197 -19.54 20.52 -7.05
CA LEU A 197 -20.03 19.62 -6.02
C LEU A 197 -21.27 20.19 -5.30
N GLY A 198 -21.79 21.34 -5.72
CA GLY A 198 -22.93 22.02 -5.10
C GLY A 198 -22.60 22.66 -3.75
N MET A 199 -21.34 23.03 -3.53
CA MET A 199 -20.90 23.67 -2.30
C MET A 199 -20.92 25.20 -2.43
N SER A 200 -21.25 25.87 -1.33
CA SER A 200 -21.41 27.33 -1.27
C SER A 200 -20.57 28.01 -0.18
N LYS A 201 -19.86 27.23 0.63
CA LYS A 201 -19.06 27.74 1.75
C LYS A 201 -17.61 27.93 1.33
N HIS A 202 -17.04 29.06 1.73
CA HIS A 202 -15.65 29.41 1.53
C HIS A 202 -14.85 29.25 2.82
N SER A 203 -13.52 29.14 2.69
CA SER A 203 -12.59 29.04 3.81
C SER A 203 -11.52 30.13 3.78
N ARG A 204 -10.80 30.27 4.91
CA ARG A 204 -9.57 31.06 5.04
C ARG A 204 -8.36 30.17 5.29
N ILE A 205 -8.33 29.02 4.59
CA ILE A 205 -7.28 28.01 4.73
C ILE A 205 -5.91 28.53 4.27
N ILE A 206 -5.88 29.39 3.25
CA ILE A 206 -4.65 29.98 2.73
C ILE A 206 -4.05 30.93 3.77
N ASP A 207 -4.89 31.67 4.50
CA ASP A 207 -4.44 32.61 5.54
C ASP A 207 -3.70 31.86 6.66
N GLU A 208 -4.25 30.72 7.11
CA GLU A 208 -3.60 29.86 8.11
C GLU A 208 -2.25 29.31 7.61
N LEU A 209 -2.16 28.93 6.34
CA LEU A 209 -0.90 28.46 5.71
C LEU A 209 0.14 29.57 5.51
N VAL A 210 -0.28 30.83 5.43
CA VAL A 210 0.65 31.97 5.34
C VAL A 210 1.20 32.29 6.71
N ASP A 211 0.36 32.25 7.75
CA ASP A 211 0.75 32.54 9.13
C ASP A 211 1.51 31.38 9.80
N ARG A 212 1.38 30.15 9.26
CA ARG A 212 1.98 28.93 9.84
C ARG A 212 2.63 28.08 8.76
N GLU A 213 3.69 27.35 9.14
CA GLU A 213 4.31 26.38 8.23
C GLU A 213 3.37 25.22 7.87
N ARG A 214 2.33 24.95 8.67
CA ARG A 214 1.40 23.83 8.51
C ARG A 214 0.02 24.14 9.07
N ILE A 215 -1.01 23.55 8.47
CA ILE A 215 -2.39 23.58 8.98
C ILE A 215 -2.51 22.64 10.17
N ALA A 216 -3.01 23.16 11.28
CA ALA A 216 -3.16 22.38 12.51
C ALA A 216 -4.33 21.39 12.42
N GLU A 217 -5.46 21.81 11.83
CA GLU A 217 -6.68 21.01 11.76
C GLU A 217 -7.34 21.13 10.38
N ILE A 218 -6.85 20.36 9.40
CA ILE A 218 -7.37 20.40 8.01
C ILE A 218 -8.86 20.05 7.92
N ARG A 219 -9.36 19.26 8.88
CA ARG A 219 -10.76 18.83 8.99
C ARG A 219 -11.72 20.03 9.14
N LYS A 220 -11.28 21.15 9.73
CA LYS A 220 -12.06 22.39 9.86
C LYS A 220 -12.43 23.00 8.50
N TYR A 221 -11.59 22.77 7.50
CA TYR A 221 -11.74 23.29 6.14
C TYR A 221 -12.25 22.22 5.16
N THR A 222 -12.68 21.07 5.67
CA THR A 222 -13.19 19.98 4.85
C THR A 222 -14.72 19.94 4.94
N GLU A 223 -15.36 19.69 3.80
CA GLU A 223 -16.81 19.55 3.70
C GLU A 223 -17.17 18.30 2.91
N VAL A 224 -18.32 17.71 3.26
CA VAL A 224 -18.90 16.58 2.54
C VAL A 224 -19.94 17.12 1.57
N ALA A 225 -19.70 16.97 0.27
CA ALA A 225 -20.63 17.35 -0.76
C ALA A 225 -21.93 16.51 -0.67
N PRO A 226 -23.07 16.97 -1.24
CA PRO A 226 -24.32 16.19 -1.29
C PRO A 226 -24.18 14.81 -1.96
N CYS A 227 -23.22 14.65 -2.87
CA CYS A 227 -22.90 13.35 -3.49
C CYS A 227 -22.07 12.41 -2.57
N GLY A 228 -21.70 12.90 -1.38
CA GLY A 228 -21.01 12.21 -0.31
C GLY A 228 -19.48 12.23 -0.39
N ILE A 229 -18.88 12.79 -1.45
CA ILE A 229 -17.42 12.97 -1.53
C ILE A 229 -17.00 14.10 -0.61
N SER A 230 -15.84 13.98 0.04
CA SER A 230 -15.27 15.08 0.83
C SER A 230 -14.37 15.95 -0.04
N THR A 231 -14.31 17.25 0.22
CA THR A 231 -13.35 18.15 -0.42
C THR A 231 -12.99 19.30 0.52
N ILE A 232 -11.94 20.04 0.18
CA ILE A 232 -11.51 21.20 0.95
C ILE A 232 -12.25 22.43 0.41
N SER A 233 -12.88 23.19 1.31
CA SER A 233 -13.63 24.39 0.94
C SER A 233 -12.68 25.41 0.29
N PRO A 234 -13.07 26.01 -0.84
CA PRO A 234 -12.23 26.94 -1.60
C PRO A 234 -11.96 28.21 -0.79
N GLN A 235 -10.87 28.90 -1.07
CA GLN A 235 -10.57 30.16 -0.40
C GLN A 235 -11.65 31.22 -0.67
N GLU A 236 -12.02 31.99 0.34
CA GLU A 236 -12.88 33.17 0.22
C GLU A 236 -12.16 34.26 -0.60
N ASN A 237 -12.74 34.64 -1.75
CA ASN A 237 -12.18 35.73 -2.56
C ASN A 237 -12.48 37.08 -1.88
N GLY A 238 -11.48 37.67 -1.20
CA GLY A 238 -11.57 39.00 -0.58
C GLY A 238 -10.21 39.56 -0.11
N PHE A 239 -9.98 40.86 -0.36
CA PHE A 239 -8.88 41.79 0.02
C PHE A 239 -7.40 41.41 -0.16
N THR A 240 -7.04 40.14 -0.31
CA THR A 240 -5.64 39.72 -0.40
C THR A 240 -5.37 38.86 -1.64
N ASP A 241 -4.54 39.37 -2.55
CA ASP A 241 -3.99 38.68 -3.74
C ASP A 241 -2.96 37.56 -3.37
N LEU A 242 -3.21 36.83 -2.27
CA LEU A 242 -2.27 35.87 -1.72
C LEU A 242 -2.20 34.60 -2.58
N ARG A 243 -1.10 34.48 -3.33
CA ARG A 243 -0.78 33.27 -4.08
C ARG A 243 -0.09 32.26 -3.17
N LEU A 244 -0.67 31.06 -3.05
CA LEU A 244 0.04 29.89 -2.51
C LEU A 244 1.38 29.73 -3.23
N LYS A 245 2.46 29.67 -2.45
CA LYS A 245 3.81 29.32 -2.91
C LYS A 245 3.94 27.80 -2.94
N GLU A 246 4.94 27.29 -3.68
CA GLU A 246 5.20 25.84 -3.81
C GLU A 246 5.29 25.14 -2.44
N PHE A 247 5.96 25.76 -1.47
CA PHE A 247 6.10 25.21 -0.11
C PHE A 247 4.75 25.08 0.62
N HIS A 248 3.82 26.03 0.46
CA HIS A 248 2.50 25.94 1.10
C HIS A 248 1.69 24.78 0.52
N THR A 249 1.73 24.59 -0.81
CA THR A 249 1.06 23.45 -1.45
C THR A 249 1.64 22.11 -1.01
N PHE A 250 2.96 22.06 -0.80
CA PHE A 250 3.63 20.88 -0.25
C PHE A 250 3.16 20.58 1.19
N SER A 251 3.17 21.58 2.07
CA SER A 251 2.73 21.42 3.46
C SER A 251 1.25 21.01 3.56
N LEU A 252 0.41 21.58 2.71
CA LEU A 252 -0.99 21.21 2.58
C LEU A 252 -1.15 19.75 2.13
N MET A 253 -0.45 19.33 1.08
CA MET A 253 -0.49 17.94 0.59
C MET A 253 -0.09 16.96 1.70
N LYS A 254 1.00 17.25 2.42
CA LYS A 254 1.44 16.43 3.57
C LYS A 254 0.36 16.33 4.64
N THR A 255 -0.26 17.46 5.01
CA THR A 255 -1.34 17.49 6.00
C THR A 255 -2.56 16.70 5.55
N VAL A 256 -2.90 16.78 4.26
CA VAL A 256 -3.98 16.00 3.63
C VAL A 256 -3.66 14.50 3.69
N MET A 257 -2.46 14.08 3.30
CA MET A 257 -2.04 12.68 3.36
C MET A 257 -2.01 12.12 4.79
N GLU A 258 -1.74 12.96 5.79
CA GLU A 258 -1.78 12.54 7.20
C GLU A 258 -3.21 12.43 7.75
N SER A 259 -4.19 13.08 7.10
CA SER A 259 -5.56 13.21 7.62
C SER A 259 -6.58 12.31 6.93
N PHE A 260 -6.32 11.88 5.69
CA PHE A 260 -7.26 11.14 4.85
C PHE A 260 -6.67 9.81 4.37
N GLU A 261 -7.49 8.76 4.39
CA GLU A 261 -7.07 7.41 3.96
C GLU A 261 -7.12 7.27 2.43
N PHE A 262 -8.15 7.79 1.76
CA PHE A 262 -8.31 7.73 0.30
C PHE A 262 -8.43 9.13 -0.30
N ILE A 263 -7.54 9.44 -1.23
CA ILE A 263 -7.44 10.77 -1.83
C ILE A 263 -7.42 10.64 -3.35
N VAL A 264 -8.30 11.37 -4.04
CA VAL A 264 -8.24 11.60 -5.48
C VAL A 264 -7.76 13.03 -5.72
N VAL A 265 -6.63 13.18 -6.41
CA VAL A 265 -6.03 14.48 -6.70
C VAL A 265 -6.43 14.93 -8.10
N ASP A 266 -7.10 16.07 -8.20
CA ASP A 266 -7.36 16.76 -9.48
C ASP A 266 -6.20 17.70 -9.79
N SER A 267 -5.23 17.23 -10.58
CA SER A 267 -4.05 18.02 -10.92
C SER A 267 -4.24 18.74 -12.26
N SER A 268 -4.51 20.04 -12.19
CA SER A 268 -4.78 20.88 -13.37
C SER A 268 -3.52 21.17 -14.22
N SER A 269 -2.32 21.24 -13.62
CA SER A 269 -1.05 21.51 -14.31
C SER A 269 -0.06 20.36 -14.20
N MET A 270 0.58 20.03 -15.32
CA MET A 270 1.73 19.14 -15.40
C MET A 270 3.04 19.93 -15.18
N PHE A 271 4.10 19.24 -14.78
CA PHE A 271 5.48 19.76 -14.76
C PHE A 271 5.83 20.83 -13.71
N THR A 272 5.12 20.88 -12.58
CA THR A 272 5.54 21.69 -11.41
C THR A 272 6.28 20.82 -10.39
N LYS A 273 7.06 21.44 -9.49
CA LYS A 273 7.67 20.71 -8.35
C LYS A 273 6.61 20.05 -7.47
N VAL A 274 5.46 20.69 -7.33
CA VAL A 274 4.28 20.16 -6.62
C VAL A 274 3.76 18.89 -7.31
N THR A 275 3.60 18.92 -8.64
CA THR A 275 3.16 17.76 -9.42
C THR A 275 4.12 16.58 -9.24
N ARG A 276 5.43 16.83 -9.24
CA ARG A 276 6.45 15.79 -9.01
C ARG A 276 6.27 15.11 -7.66
N GLU A 277 6.05 15.88 -6.59
CA GLU A 277 5.85 15.33 -5.25
C GLU A 277 4.59 14.46 -5.16
N ILE A 278 3.48 14.95 -5.72
CA ILE A 278 2.22 14.20 -5.81
C ILE A 278 2.47 12.85 -6.50
N VAL A 279 3.16 12.88 -7.63
CA VAL A 279 3.48 11.70 -8.45
C VAL A 279 4.41 10.71 -7.75
N GLN A 280 5.25 11.15 -6.82
CA GLN A 280 6.08 10.24 -6.02
C GLN A 280 5.26 9.53 -4.93
N SER A 281 4.24 10.20 -4.41
CA SER A 281 3.40 9.73 -3.29
C SER A 281 2.15 8.95 -3.70
N VAL A 282 1.85 8.85 -5.01
CA VAL A 282 0.64 8.19 -5.50
C VAL A 282 0.77 6.68 -5.63
N GLU A 283 -0.37 6.02 -5.47
CA GLU A 283 -0.57 4.60 -5.80
C GLU A 283 -0.75 4.41 -7.30
N LYS A 284 -1.57 5.26 -7.94
CA LYS A 284 -1.77 5.28 -9.39
C LYS A 284 -1.90 6.69 -9.94
N ILE A 285 -1.49 6.86 -11.19
CA ILE A 285 -1.63 8.06 -12.01
C ILE A 285 -2.54 7.71 -13.17
N VAL A 286 -3.69 8.36 -13.27
CA VAL A 286 -4.54 8.30 -14.46
C VAL A 286 -4.14 9.46 -15.37
N TYR A 287 -3.45 9.16 -16.46
CA TYR A 287 -3.03 10.14 -17.46
C TYR A 287 -4.08 10.25 -18.57
N LEU A 288 -4.89 11.30 -18.50
CA LEU A 288 -6.05 11.53 -19.35
C LEU A 288 -5.73 12.51 -20.50
N ILE A 289 -5.73 11.98 -21.72
CA ILE A 289 -5.41 12.69 -22.96
C ILE A 289 -6.72 13.09 -23.66
N SER A 290 -6.79 14.31 -24.21
CA SER A 290 -7.92 14.68 -25.08
C SER A 290 -7.75 14.10 -26.49
N SER A 291 -8.84 13.63 -27.10
CA SER A 291 -8.84 13.21 -28.52
C SER A 291 -8.55 14.36 -29.50
N LYS A 292 -8.62 15.63 -29.09
CA LYS A 292 -8.27 16.79 -29.94
C LYS A 292 -6.76 16.98 -30.13
N ASN A 293 -5.93 16.20 -29.43
CA ASN A 293 -4.48 16.32 -29.53
C ASN A 293 -3.92 15.68 -30.78
N VAL A 294 -2.94 16.36 -31.37
CA VAL A 294 -2.37 16.02 -32.68
C VAL A 294 -1.65 14.67 -32.69
N SER A 295 -1.09 14.20 -31.56
CA SER A 295 -0.47 12.89 -31.43
C SER A 295 -0.61 12.31 -30.01
N VAL A 296 -1.45 11.28 -29.85
CA VAL A 296 -1.58 10.54 -28.58
C VAL A 296 -0.27 9.85 -28.22
N ASN A 297 0.36 9.14 -29.17
CA ASN A 297 1.67 8.51 -28.99
C ASN A 297 2.74 9.50 -28.48
N GLY A 298 2.83 10.68 -29.12
CA GLY A 298 3.81 11.69 -28.76
C GLY A 298 3.65 12.18 -27.32
N LEU A 299 2.41 12.37 -26.87
CA LEU A 299 2.11 12.76 -25.49
C LEU A 299 2.43 11.65 -24.48
N ILE A 300 2.16 10.39 -24.83
CA ILE A 300 2.53 9.24 -24.00
C ILE A 300 4.05 9.15 -23.87
N LYS A 301 4.79 9.23 -24.99
CA LYS A 301 6.27 9.20 -25.00
C LYS A 301 6.87 10.34 -24.19
N HIS A 302 6.36 11.56 -24.36
CA HIS A 302 6.82 12.72 -23.58
C HIS A 302 6.56 12.56 -22.08
N PHE A 303 5.39 12.03 -21.70
CA PHE A 303 5.11 11.75 -20.30
C PHE A 303 5.98 10.62 -19.75
N GLU A 304 6.27 9.58 -20.54
CA GLU A 304 7.17 8.49 -20.17
C GLU A 304 8.60 8.98 -19.88
N GLU A 305 9.14 9.90 -20.69
CA GLU A 305 10.43 10.55 -20.43
C GLU A 305 10.41 11.31 -19.09
N THR A 306 9.34 12.05 -18.85
CA THR A 306 9.14 12.80 -17.61
C THR A 306 9.03 11.87 -16.40
N ARG A 307 8.21 10.81 -16.50
CA ARG A 307 8.05 9.76 -15.50
C ARG A 307 9.39 9.12 -15.13
N ARG A 308 10.23 8.80 -16.13
CA ARG A 308 11.58 8.26 -15.91
C ARG A 308 12.44 9.24 -15.12
N SER A 309 12.43 10.53 -15.48
CA SER A 309 13.18 11.57 -14.76
C SER A 309 12.74 11.68 -13.28
N TRP A 310 11.46 11.43 -13.01
CA TRP A 310 10.89 11.46 -11.66
C TRP A 310 11.03 10.14 -10.90
N LYS A 311 11.57 9.09 -11.54
CA LYS A 311 11.76 7.72 -10.99
C LYS A 311 10.45 7.05 -10.54
N VAL A 312 9.37 7.28 -11.27
CA VAL A 312 8.06 6.71 -10.97
C VAL A 312 7.92 5.38 -11.67
N ASP A 313 7.48 4.34 -10.99
CA ASP A 313 7.29 3.02 -11.61
C ASP A 313 6.27 3.07 -12.77
N PRO A 314 6.57 2.51 -13.96
CA PRO A 314 5.63 2.51 -15.09
C PRO A 314 4.30 1.83 -14.78
N THR A 315 4.27 0.83 -13.89
CA THR A 315 3.04 0.13 -13.47
C THR A 315 2.08 1.00 -12.66
N LYS A 316 2.53 2.18 -12.21
CA LYS A 316 1.67 3.17 -11.55
C LYS A 316 0.87 4.00 -12.53
N VAL A 317 1.22 4.02 -13.82
CA VAL A 317 0.57 4.88 -14.80
C VAL A 317 -0.49 4.12 -15.59
N VAL A 318 -1.67 4.74 -15.71
CA VAL A 318 -2.78 4.25 -16.52
C VAL A 318 -3.15 5.33 -17.53
N TYR A 319 -2.97 5.03 -18.80
CA TYR A 319 -3.30 5.95 -19.89
C TYR A 319 -4.75 5.80 -20.32
N GLY A 320 -5.43 6.91 -20.55
CA GLY A 320 -6.76 6.91 -21.15
C GLY A 320 -6.98 8.12 -22.05
N VAL A 321 -7.93 7.97 -22.97
CA VAL A 321 -8.35 9.04 -23.88
C VAL A 321 -9.77 9.48 -23.56
N ASN A 322 -9.99 10.78 -23.57
CA ASN A 322 -11.31 11.40 -23.50
C ASN A 322 -11.71 11.99 -24.85
N HIS A 323 -12.78 11.45 -25.44
CA HIS A 323 -13.31 11.89 -26.72
C HIS A 323 -14.19 13.13 -26.56
N LEU A 324 -13.74 14.26 -27.14
CA LEU A 324 -14.43 15.55 -27.03
C LEU A 324 -15.28 15.90 -28.26
N THR A 325 -15.44 14.97 -29.20
CA THR A 325 -16.19 15.11 -30.45
C THR A 325 -16.73 13.75 -30.86
N ASP A 326 -17.90 13.71 -31.52
CA ASP A 326 -18.42 12.53 -32.21
C ASP A 326 -17.88 12.39 -33.64
N ASP A 327 -17.21 13.43 -34.14
CA ASP A 327 -16.59 13.48 -35.46
C ASP A 327 -15.18 12.84 -35.45
N PRO A 328 -15.01 11.63 -36.02
CA PRO A 328 -13.74 10.91 -36.04
C PRO A 328 -12.66 11.61 -36.88
N THR A 329 -13.03 12.56 -37.73
CA THR A 329 -12.05 13.34 -38.53
C THR A 329 -11.40 14.47 -37.73
N LYS A 330 -11.98 14.83 -36.57
CA LYS A 330 -11.48 15.85 -35.63
C LYS A 330 -10.79 15.26 -34.41
N GLU A 331 -10.81 13.94 -34.29
CA GLU A 331 -9.94 13.20 -33.38
C GLU A 331 -8.53 13.20 -34.01
N GLY A 332 -7.52 13.70 -33.31
CA GLY A 332 -6.15 13.50 -33.74
C GLY A 332 -5.94 12.01 -33.95
N LYS A 333 -5.37 11.61 -35.08
CA LYS A 333 -5.31 10.22 -35.58
C LYS A 333 -4.79 9.27 -34.48
N ILE A 334 -5.67 8.69 -33.68
CA ILE A 334 -5.31 7.65 -32.71
C ILE A 334 -5.00 6.43 -33.55
N LEU A 335 -3.72 6.09 -33.65
CA LEU A 335 -3.29 4.96 -34.46
C LEU A 335 -3.66 3.65 -33.74
N ASP A 336 -3.79 2.54 -34.46
CA ASP A 336 -4.05 1.24 -33.82
C ASP A 336 -2.92 0.83 -32.87
N GLU A 337 -1.68 1.27 -33.16
CA GLU A 337 -0.54 1.13 -32.25
C GLU A 337 -0.71 1.89 -30.94
N ASP A 338 -1.41 3.03 -30.94
CA ASP A 338 -1.64 3.84 -29.73
C ASP A 338 -2.62 3.13 -28.79
N LYS A 339 -3.61 2.41 -29.37
CA LYS A 339 -4.62 1.67 -28.60
C LYS A 339 -4.01 0.61 -27.69
N ALA A 340 -2.84 0.06 -28.04
CA ALA A 340 -2.13 -0.91 -27.21
C ALA A 340 -1.65 -0.33 -25.87
N PHE A 341 -1.43 0.99 -25.80
CA PHE A 341 -1.00 1.69 -24.58
C PHE A 341 -2.18 2.22 -23.75
N LEU A 342 -3.35 2.38 -24.36
CA LEU A 342 -4.53 2.93 -23.71
C LEU A 342 -5.27 1.85 -22.93
N ARG A 343 -5.47 2.09 -21.64
CA ARG A 343 -6.24 1.18 -20.78
C ARG A 343 -7.74 1.40 -20.89
N PHE A 344 -8.17 2.62 -21.19
CA PHE A 344 -9.58 2.97 -21.34
C PHE A 344 -9.78 4.13 -22.32
N GLN A 345 -11.00 4.21 -22.85
CA GLN A 345 -11.44 5.33 -23.67
C GLN A 345 -12.81 5.78 -23.18
N LEU A 346 -12.97 7.10 -23.02
CA LEU A 346 -14.22 7.72 -22.63
C LEU A 346 -14.91 8.23 -23.89
N PRO A 347 -16.11 7.73 -24.23
CA PRO A 347 -16.79 8.14 -25.44
C PRO A 347 -17.29 9.59 -25.33
N PHE A 348 -17.49 10.22 -26.48
CA PHE A 348 -18.13 11.52 -26.53
C PHE A 348 -19.57 11.45 -26.07
N ILE A 349 -19.94 12.32 -25.12
CA ILE A 349 -21.30 12.41 -24.58
C ILE A 349 -21.86 13.79 -24.93
N LYS A 350 -22.69 13.84 -25.97
CA LYS A 350 -23.29 15.07 -26.50
C LYS A 350 -23.97 15.95 -25.44
N PRO A 351 -24.76 15.43 -24.48
CA PRO A 351 -25.36 16.24 -23.41
C PRO A 351 -24.36 16.98 -22.49
N LEU A 352 -23.10 16.55 -22.46
CA LEU A 352 -22.05 17.12 -21.61
C LEU A 352 -21.13 18.07 -22.37
N PHE A 353 -21.25 18.10 -23.69
CA PHE A 353 -20.42 18.97 -24.51
C PHE A 353 -20.80 20.43 -24.31
N GLY A 354 -19.82 21.27 -23.97
CA GLY A 354 -20.02 22.70 -23.72
C GLY A 354 -20.77 23.02 -22.42
N ASN A 355 -21.42 22.03 -21.79
CA ASN A 355 -22.11 22.20 -20.54
C ASN A 355 -21.13 22.16 -19.37
N ARG A 356 -20.59 23.33 -19.02
CA ARG A 356 -19.73 23.53 -17.85
C ARG A 356 -20.55 23.79 -16.57
N THR A 357 -21.88 23.73 -16.64
CA THR A 357 -22.70 24.07 -15.47
C THR A 357 -22.51 23.04 -14.36
N PRO A 358 -22.33 23.52 -13.12
CA PRO A 358 -22.22 22.67 -11.95
C PRO A 358 -23.60 22.10 -11.60
N ASP A 359 -24.01 21.04 -12.29
CA ASP A 359 -25.08 20.21 -11.75
C ASP A 359 -24.56 19.56 -10.47
N VAL A 360 -25.25 19.83 -9.35
CA VAL A 360 -24.97 19.38 -7.97
C VAL A 360 -24.79 17.85 -7.86
N LYS A 361 -25.18 17.09 -8.88
CA LYS A 361 -25.02 15.64 -8.95
C LYS A 361 -23.81 15.25 -9.80
N VAL A 362 -23.04 14.30 -9.28
CA VAL A 362 -22.00 13.61 -10.07
C VAL A 362 -22.68 12.92 -11.25
N LEU A 363 -22.06 12.97 -12.42
CA LEU A 363 -22.67 12.50 -13.67
C LEU A 363 -23.11 11.04 -13.60
N ILE A 364 -22.31 10.19 -12.97
CA ILE A 364 -22.63 8.78 -12.76
C ILE A 364 -23.91 8.61 -11.91
N GLN A 365 -24.22 9.54 -11.00
CA GLN A 365 -25.47 9.50 -10.23
C GLN A 365 -26.69 9.88 -11.07
N ARG A 366 -26.51 10.79 -12.04
CA ARG A 366 -27.60 11.28 -12.88
C ARG A 366 -27.97 10.26 -13.94
N GLU A 367 -26.96 9.68 -14.59
CA GLU A 367 -27.15 8.77 -15.72
C GLU A 367 -26.19 7.56 -15.59
N PRO A 368 -26.48 6.63 -14.66
CA PRO A 368 -25.61 5.48 -14.37
C PRO A 368 -25.51 4.50 -15.55
N THR A 369 -26.45 4.56 -16.49
CA THR A 369 -26.46 3.75 -17.71
C THR A 369 -25.57 4.29 -18.82
N LEU A 370 -24.99 5.49 -18.67
CA LEU A 370 -24.07 6.04 -19.67
C LEU A 370 -22.83 5.14 -19.79
N PRO A 371 -22.32 4.93 -21.02
CA PRO A 371 -21.07 4.19 -21.23
C PRO A 371 -19.90 4.73 -20.39
N LEU A 372 -19.80 6.05 -20.24
CA LEU A 372 -18.80 6.70 -19.39
C LEU A 372 -18.87 6.23 -17.93
N ALA A 373 -20.08 6.08 -17.38
CA ALA A 373 -20.27 5.68 -15.99
C ALA A 373 -19.74 4.26 -15.76
N LYS A 374 -20.10 3.34 -16.66
CA LYS A 374 -19.58 1.97 -16.65
C LYS A 374 -18.04 1.95 -16.71
N THR A 375 -17.45 2.67 -17.66
CA THR A 375 -15.99 2.74 -17.81
C THR A 375 -15.29 3.27 -16.54
N ILE A 376 -15.83 4.31 -15.91
CA ILE A 376 -15.23 4.89 -14.69
C ILE A 376 -15.38 3.95 -13.49
N MET A 377 -16.51 3.26 -13.35
CA MET A 377 -16.71 2.28 -12.27
C MET A 377 -15.76 1.09 -12.41
N GLU A 378 -15.64 0.52 -13.60
CA GLU A 378 -14.71 -0.58 -13.89
C GLU A 378 -13.25 -0.15 -13.64
N LEU A 379 -12.88 1.05 -14.09
CA LEU A 379 -11.55 1.59 -13.85
C LEU A 379 -11.29 1.84 -12.36
N ALA A 380 -12.26 2.38 -11.62
CA ALA A 380 -12.12 2.60 -10.18
C ALA A 380 -11.86 1.29 -9.44
N GLU A 381 -12.56 0.21 -9.82
CA GLU A 381 -12.32 -1.12 -9.27
C GLU A 381 -10.92 -1.64 -9.61
N ASP A 382 -10.49 -1.51 -10.88
CA ASP A 382 -9.15 -1.91 -11.33
C ASP A 382 -8.02 -1.12 -10.63
N LEU A 383 -8.25 0.16 -10.32
CA LEU A 383 -7.28 1.01 -9.62
C LEU A 383 -7.18 0.68 -8.12
N LEU A 384 -8.32 0.34 -7.48
CA LEU A 384 -8.37 0.01 -6.06
C LEU A 384 -7.86 -1.42 -5.79
N PHE A 385 -8.25 -2.38 -6.62
CA PHE A 385 -7.93 -3.80 -6.47
C PHE A 385 -6.92 -4.24 -7.54
N ASP A 386 -5.77 -3.57 -7.55
CA ASP A 386 -4.75 -3.75 -8.59
C ASP A 386 -3.82 -4.95 -8.36
N GLN A 387 -4.00 -5.70 -7.27
CA GLN A 387 -3.22 -6.90 -6.96
C GLN A 387 -3.96 -8.14 -7.47
N THR A 388 -3.32 -8.95 -8.29
CA THR A 388 -3.87 -10.24 -8.74
C THR A 388 -3.27 -11.36 -7.90
N LEU A 389 -4.13 -12.16 -7.28
CA LEU A 389 -3.75 -13.36 -6.56
C LEU A 389 -4.22 -14.60 -7.31
N GLY A 390 -3.39 -15.63 -7.31
CA GLY A 390 -3.69 -16.92 -7.92
C GLY A 390 -3.28 -18.07 -7.03
N LEU A 391 -4.16 -19.07 -6.89
CA LEU A 391 -3.84 -20.35 -6.26
C LEU A 391 -3.95 -21.44 -7.33
N PHE A 392 -2.88 -22.22 -7.50
CA PHE A 392 -2.86 -23.30 -8.50
C PHE A 392 -3.10 -24.64 -7.83
N LEU A 393 -4.16 -25.32 -8.25
CA LEU A 393 -4.64 -26.57 -7.67
C LEU A 393 -4.46 -27.71 -8.68
N PRO A 394 -3.78 -28.82 -8.32
CA PRO A 394 -3.66 -29.99 -9.18
C PRO A 394 -5.02 -30.57 -9.57
N GLU A 395 -5.10 -31.08 -10.80
CA GLU A 395 -6.31 -31.67 -11.36
C GLU A 395 -6.41 -33.19 -11.15
N PHE A 396 -5.29 -33.86 -10.82
CA PHE A 396 -5.23 -35.32 -10.61
C PHE A 396 -5.84 -36.13 -11.78
N GLU A 397 -5.55 -35.76 -13.04
CA GLU A 397 -6.14 -36.42 -14.23
C GLU A 397 -6.03 -37.95 -14.25
N SER A 398 -4.97 -38.51 -13.64
CA SER A 398 -4.75 -39.95 -13.55
C SER A 398 -5.67 -40.68 -12.55
N ASP A 399 -6.42 -39.95 -11.72
CA ASP A 399 -7.34 -40.48 -10.71
C ASP A 399 -8.73 -39.80 -10.84
N PRO A 400 -9.69 -40.43 -11.53
CA PRO A 400 -11.01 -39.85 -11.80
C PRO A 400 -11.79 -39.44 -10.55
N GLY A 401 -11.60 -40.16 -9.44
CA GLY A 401 -12.27 -39.86 -8.17
C GLY A 401 -11.71 -38.60 -7.52
N LYS A 402 -10.38 -38.47 -7.48
CA LYS A 402 -9.72 -37.25 -6.98
C LYS A 402 -9.93 -36.05 -7.90
N HIS A 403 -9.98 -36.28 -9.22
CA HIS A 403 -10.23 -35.25 -10.21
C HIS A 403 -11.58 -34.55 -10.00
N GLU A 404 -12.68 -35.32 -9.92
CA GLU A 404 -14.02 -34.76 -9.70
C GLU A 404 -14.11 -34.06 -8.33
N LEU A 405 -13.46 -34.60 -7.29
CA LEU A 405 -13.41 -33.97 -5.97
C LEU A 405 -12.64 -32.64 -6.00
N ALA A 406 -11.45 -32.61 -6.62
CA ALA A 406 -10.62 -31.41 -6.74
C ALA A 406 -11.34 -30.31 -7.53
N ARG A 407 -12.06 -30.66 -8.59
CA ARG A 407 -12.89 -29.73 -9.35
C ARG A 407 -13.98 -29.10 -8.49
N ARG A 408 -14.78 -29.91 -7.79
CA ARG A 408 -15.84 -29.40 -6.89
C ARG A 408 -15.27 -28.56 -5.75
N TRP A 409 -14.11 -28.95 -5.24
CA TRP A 409 -13.40 -28.19 -4.21
C TRP A 409 -12.97 -26.82 -4.76
N ALA A 410 -12.43 -26.76 -5.98
CA ALA A 410 -12.07 -25.50 -6.61
C ALA A 410 -13.30 -24.60 -6.84
N GLU A 411 -14.43 -25.18 -7.27
CA GLU A 411 -15.70 -24.45 -7.46
C GLU A 411 -16.24 -23.87 -6.14
N THR A 412 -16.28 -24.66 -5.06
CA THR A 412 -16.69 -24.19 -3.73
C THR A 412 -15.70 -23.21 -3.12
N GLY A 413 -14.41 -23.45 -3.31
CA GLY A 413 -13.34 -22.59 -2.87
C GLY A 413 -13.33 -21.22 -3.55
N SER A 414 -13.78 -21.14 -4.81
CA SER A 414 -14.02 -19.86 -5.50
C SER A 414 -15.03 -18.99 -4.73
N GLN A 415 -16.08 -19.58 -4.17
CA GLN A 415 -17.08 -18.87 -3.37
C GLN A 415 -16.52 -18.38 -2.04
N GLU A 416 -15.74 -19.23 -1.35
CA GLU A 416 -15.09 -18.85 -0.08
C GLU A 416 -14.09 -17.72 -0.30
N LEU A 417 -13.22 -17.84 -1.31
CA LEU A 417 -12.28 -16.79 -1.67
C LEU A 417 -13.00 -15.52 -2.15
N GLY A 418 -14.21 -15.63 -2.71
CA GLY A 418 -15.06 -14.49 -3.08
C GLY A 418 -15.47 -13.59 -1.91
N ALA A 419 -15.40 -14.08 -0.66
CA ALA A 419 -15.61 -13.26 0.52
C ALA A 419 -14.42 -12.31 0.82
N ILE A 420 -13.25 -12.61 0.24
CA ILE A 420 -11.95 -12.01 0.59
C ILE A 420 -11.32 -11.29 -0.63
N LEU A 421 -11.57 -11.82 -1.82
CA LEU A 421 -11.05 -11.37 -3.11
C LEU A 421 -12.22 -10.95 -4.02
N ARG A 422 -11.97 -9.97 -4.87
CA ARG A 422 -12.91 -9.51 -5.91
C ARG A 422 -12.75 -10.34 -7.18
N ASN A 423 -13.85 -10.54 -7.90
CA ASN A 423 -13.86 -11.17 -9.23
C ASN A 423 -13.12 -12.52 -9.27
N VAL A 424 -13.35 -13.37 -8.25
CA VAL A 424 -12.75 -14.70 -8.19
C VAL A 424 -13.28 -15.55 -9.34
N GLN A 425 -12.35 -16.13 -10.09
CA GLN A 425 -12.64 -16.97 -11.24
C GLN A 425 -11.79 -18.22 -11.18
N LEU A 426 -12.42 -19.37 -11.42
CA LEU A 426 -11.74 -20.60 -11.76
C LEU A 426 -11.33 -20.51 -13.23
N LYS A 427 -10.03 -20.42 -13.50
CA LYS A 427 -9.50 -20.50 -14.86
C LYS A 427 -9.46 -21.96 -15.31
N PRO A 428 -9.66 -22.21 -16.61
CA PRO A 428 -9.53 -23.55 -17.16
C PRO A 428 -8.13 -24.12 -16.89
N PRO A 429 -8.00 -25.47 -16.83
CA PRO A 429 -6.73 -26.11 -16.57
C PRO A 429 -5.64 -25.68 -17.55
N ALA A 430 -4.44 -25.49 -17.03
CA ALA A 430 -3.25 -25.22 -17.82
C ALA A 430 -2.11 -26.10 -17.35
N MET A 431 -1.23 -26.49 -18.28
CA MET A 431 -0.04 -27.26 -17.93
C MET A 431 0.97 -26.40 -17.19
N ARG A 432 1.38 -26.83 -15.99
CA ARG A 432 2.47 -26.23 -15.22
C ARG A 432 3.35 -27.31 -14.59
N GLY A 433 4.65 -27.24 -14.85
CA GLY A 433 5.61 -28.19 -14.27
C GLY A 433 5.37 -29.66 -14.69
N GLY A 434 4.65 -29.89 -15.79
CA GLY A 434 4.29 -31.24 -16.25
C GLY A 434 2.95 -31.77 -15.73
N GLU A 435 2.23 -30.99 -14.91
CA GLU A 435 0.93 -31.35 -14.36
C GLU A 435 -0.15 -30.38 -14.84
N SER A 436 -1.37 -30.88 -15.06
CA SER A 436 -2.53 -30.04 -15.31
C SER A 436 -3.03 -29.43 -14.00
N VAL A 437 -3.15 -28.10 -13.96
CA VAL A 437 -3.57 -27.36 -12.77
C VAL A 437 -4.70 -26.39 -13.08
N TYR A 438 -5.69 -26.35 -12.20
CA TYR A 438 -6.66 -25.26 -12.12
C TYR A 438 -6.00 -24.02 -11.52
N ALA A 439 -6.45 -22.83 -11.92
CA ALA A 439 -6.04 -21.60 -11.25
C ALA A 439 -7.26 -20.85 -10.70
N LEU A 440 -7.37 -20.77 -9.38
CA LEU A 440 -8.30 -19.85 -8.72
C LEU A 440 -7.66 -18.48 -8.64
N GLN A 441 -8.16 -17.55 -9.44
CA GLN A 441 -7.61 -16.19 -9.53
C GLN A 441 -8.62 -15.17 -9.06
N GLY A 442 -8.18 -14.21 -8.25
CA GLY A 442 -8.98 -13.09 -7.79
C GLY A 442 -8.16 -11.81 -7.68
N LYS A 443 -8.84 -10.68 -7.53
CA LYS A 443 -8.22 -9.37 -7.32
C LYS A 443 -8.33 -8.95 -5.87
N THR A 444 -7.33 -8.23 -5.38
CA THR A 444 -7.37 -7.61 -4.06
C THR A 444 -6.62 -6.29 -4.06
N ALA A 445 -6.77 -5.55 -2.98
CA ALA A 445 -6.09 -4.30 -2.76
C ALA A 445 -4.87 -4.51 -1.87
N LYS A 446 -3.83 -3.68 -2.03
CA LYS A 446 -2.61 -3.76 -1.20
C LYS A 446 -2.92 -3.70 0.31
N TRP A 447 -3.88 -2.88 0.73
CA TRP A 447 -4.26 -2.75 2.14
C TRP A 447 -5.08 -3.90 2.69
N LEU A 448 -5.78 -4.64 1.82
CA LEU A 448 -6.52 -5.85 2.20
C LEU A 448 -5.64 -7.08 2.23
N LEU A 449 -4.57 -7.11 1.42
CA LEU A 449 -3.67 -8.26 1.33
C LEU A 449 -3.16 -8.68 2.71
N ASN A 450 -2.62 -7.75 3.50
CA ASN A 450 -2.11 -8.04 4.84
C ASN A 450 -3.20 -8.54 5.81
N GLN A 451 -4.43 -8.07 5.66
CA GLN A 451 -5.56 -8.49 6.51
C GLN A 451 -6.01 -9.92 6.17
N ASN A 452 -5.79 -10.34 4.91
CA ASN A 452 -6.37 -11.54 4.35
C ASN A 452 -5.34 -12.68 4.11
N VAL A 453 -4.04 -12.42 4.30
CA VAL A 453 -2.97 -13.41 4.14
C VAL A 453 -3.22 -14.67 4.98
N VAL A 454 -3.65 -14.53 6.23
CA VAL A 454 -3.91 -15.70 7.10
C VAL A 454 -5.03 -16.56 6.53
N ALA A 455 -6.13 -15.94 6.09
CA ALA A 455 -7.26 -16.67 5.52
C ALA A 455 -6.87 -17.37 4.20
N LEU A 456 -6.07 -16.73 3.35
CA LEU A 456 -5.55 -17.33 2.12
C LEU A 456 -4.64 -18.53 2.38
N ILE A 457 -3.74 -18.43 3.36
CA ILE A 457 -2.85 -19.54 3.75
C ILE A 457 -3.65 -20.68 4.39
N SER A 458 -4.61 -20.37 5.27
CA SER A 458 -5.49 -21.38 5.86
C SER A 458 -6.29 -22.12 4.80
N PHE A 459 -6.81 -21.41 3.80
CA PHE A 459 -7.49 -22.01 2.66
C PHE A 459 -6.58 -22.98 1.89
N ALA A 460 -5.36 -22.55 1.55
CA ALA A 460 -4.39 -23.39 0.85
C ALA A 460 -3.99 -24.65 1.66
N ASN A 461 -3.73 -24.49 2.97
CA ASN A 461 -3.32 -25.60 3.82
C ASN A 461 -4.40 -26.67 3.99
N ARG A 462 -5.69 -26.29 4.02
CA ARG A 462 -6.79 -27.27 4.03
C ARG A 462 -6.79 -28.11 2.76
N PHE A 463 -6.61 -27.50 1.59
CA PHE A 463 -6.49 -28.24 0.33
C PHE A 463 -5.31 -29.20 0.35
N LYS A 464 -4.13 -28.75 0.81
CA LYS A 464 -2.94 -29.60 0.94
C LYS A 464 -3.23 -30.84 1.79
N SER A 465 -3.85 -30.64 2.95
CA SER A 465 -4.16 -31.72 3.86
C SER A 465 -5.18 -32.71 3.29
N GLU A 466 -6.21 -32.23 2.59
CA GLU A 466 -7.29 -33.07 2.06
C GLU A 466 -6.82 -33.95 0.90
N PHE A 467 -5.92 -33.44 0.07
CA PHE A 467 -5.39 -34.16 -1.10
C PHE A 467 -4.00 -34.77 -0.89
N GLY A 468 -3.41 -34.63 0.31
CA GLY A 468 -2.09 -35.18 0.65
C GLY A 468 -0.94 -34.57 -0.15
N LEU A 469 -0.98 -33.25 -0.35
CA LEU A 469 0.03 -32.52 -1.14
C LEU A 469 1.11 -31.90 -0.25
N ASP A 470 2.37 -32.06 -0.66
CA ASP A 470 3.52 -31.43 0.01
C ASP A 470 3.57 -29.92 -0.20
N LYS A 471 3.03 -29.44 -1.33
CA LYS A 471 3.12 -28.03 -1.75
C LYS A 471 1.95 -27.59 -2.64
N ILE A 472 1.64 -26.31 -2.59
CA ILE A 472 0.76 -25.62 -3.54
C ILE A 472 1.49 -24.40 -4.10
N ILE A 473 1.21 -24.05 -5.36
CA ILE A 473 1.76 -22.83 -5.96
C ILE A 473 0.78 -21.70 -5.72
N PHE A 474 1.29 -20.62 -5.14
CA PHE A 474 0.62 -19.33 -5.01
C PHE A 474 1.27 -18.34 -5.97
N SER A 475 0.50 -17.45 -6.59
CA SER A 475 1.06 -16.30 -7.30
C SER A 475 0.48 -14.98 -6.84
N MET A 476 1.33 -13.97 -6.82
CA MET A 476 0.95 -12.58 -6.60
C MET A 476 1.51 -11.75 -7.77
N ASN A 477 0.63 -11.10 -8.52
CA ASN A 477 0.97 -10.33 -9.72
C ASN A 477 1.85 -11.10 -10.72
N GLY A 478 1.62 -12.41 -10.85
CA GLY A 478 2.40 -13.30 -11.71
C GLY A 478 3.74 -13.77 -11.13
N GLN A 479 4.14 -13.30 -9.94
CA GLN A 479 5.27 -13.88 -9.21
C GLN A 479 4.80 -15.07 -8.40
N GLU A 480 5.43 -16.22 -8.61
CA GLU A 480 5.07 -17.47 -7.96
C GLU A 480 5.88 -17.74 -6.69
N SER A 481 5.24 -18.41 -5.74
CA SER A 481 5.83 -18.88 -4.50
C SER A 481 5.22 -20.23 -4.14
N VAL A 482 6.02 -21.09 -3.54
CA VAL A 482 5.60 -22.42 -3.13
C VAL A 482 5.20 -22.35 -1.65
N VAL A 483 3.96 -22.74 -1.34
CA VAL A 483 3.36 -22.71 0.00
C VAL A 483 3.12 -24.12 0.51
#